data_AF-A0A433CRD3-F1
#
_entry.id   AF-A0A433CRD3-F1
#
_cell.length_a   1.000
_cell.length_b   1.000
_cell.length_c   1.000
_cell.angle_alpha   90.00
_cell.angle_beta   90.00
_cell.angle_gamma   90.00
#
_symmetry.space_group_name_H-M   'P 1'
#
loop_
_entity.id
_entity.type
_entity.pdbx_description
1 polymer ?
#
loop_
_entity_poly.entity_id
_entity_poly.type
_entity_poly.pdbx_seq_one_letter_code
_entity_poly.pdbx_strand_id
1 'polypeptide(L)'
;MIPLDSIAQLTEGNLKTIAVNAFERNPVARRQCLEHYGVSCQCCNFNFYNIYGELGQNYIHVHHIIPLAKIRKNYQVDPTKDLIPLCANCHAMIHRRNPPLSIEELKEIIKSSHLP
;
A
#
# COMPACT_ATOMS: atom_id res chain seq x y z
N MET A 1 -9.21 20.16 24.43
CA MET A 1 -9.09 19.19 25.53
C MET A 1 -10.50 18.78 25.91
N ILE A 2 -10.86 17.51 25.72
CA ILE A 2 -12.19 17.00 26.07
C ILE A 2 -12.20 16.75 27.59
N PRO A 3 -13.21 17.20 28.35
CA PRO A 3 -13.28 16.99 29.79
C PRO A 3 -13.36 15.50 30.13
N LEU A 4 -12.59 15.10 31.14
CA LEU A 4 -12.38 13.70 31.59
C LEU A 4 -13.59 13.08 32.32
N ASP A 5 -14.72 13.77 32.38
CA ASP A 5 -15.89 13.34 33.16
C ASP A 5 -17.00 12.79 32.27
N SER A 6 -16.69 11.64 31.67
CA SER A 6 -17.54 10.45 31.65
C SER A 6 -16.68 9.37 30.99
N ILE A 7 -15.98 8.58 31.81
CA ILE A 7 -15.30 7.38 31.33
C ILE A 7 -16.40 6.37 30.98
N ALA A 8 -17.06 6.59 29.84
CA ALA A 8 -17.86 5.57 29.20
C ALA A 8 -16.94 4.35 29.07
N GLN A 9 -17.39 3.20 29.57
CA GLN A 9 -16.65 1.95 29.43
C GLN A 9 -16.46 1.66 27.94
N LEU A 10 -15.28 1.97 27.42
CA LEU A 10 -14.88 1.66 26.05
C LEU A 10 -14.58 0.16 26.01
N THR A 11 -15.56 -0.63 25.58
CA THR A 11 -15.42 -2.08 25.40
C THR A 11 -15.15 -2.39 23.93
N GLU A 12 -14.08 -3.12 23.66
CA GLU A 12 -13.66 -3.58 22.34
C GLU A 12 -13.38 -5.08 22.35
N GLY A 13 -13.16 -5.70 21.18
CA GLY A 13 -12.78 -7.11 21.08
C GLY A 13 -13.92 -8.11 20.91
N ASN A 14 -15.18 -7.65 20.81
CA ASN A 14 -16.30 -8.53 20.44
C ASN A 14 -16.11 -9.09 19.02
N LEU A 15 -16.25 -10.41 18.88
CA LEU A 15 -16.20 -11.10 17.59
C LEU A 15 -17.36 -10.62 16.68
N LYS A 16 -17.00 -10.12 15.50
CA LYS A 16 -17.94 -9.73 14.46
C LYS A 16 -17.58 -10.42 13.15
N THR A 17 -18.52 -11.17 12.59
CA THR A 17 -18.35 -11.79 11.27
C THR A 17 -18.77 -10.81 10.18
N ILE A 18 -17.92 -10.62 9.17
CA ILE A 18 -18.18 -9.74 8.03
C ILE A 18 -17.92 -10.54 6.75
N ALA A 19 -18.90 -10.58 5.84
CA ALA A 19 -18.71 -11.12 4.49
C ALA A 19 -18.21 -10.00 3.56
N VAL A 20 -17.07 -10.22 2.90
CA VAL A 20 -16.46 -9.26 1.97
C VAL A 20 -16.13 -9.93 0.63
N ASN A 21 -16.31 -9.19 -0.46
CA ASN A 21 -15.85 -9.62 -1.79
C ASN A 21 -14.36 -9.31 -1.94
N ALA A 22 -13.59 -10.23 -2.51
CA ALA A 22 -12.17 -10.05 -2.82
C ALA A 22 -11.93 -10.18 -4.32
N PHE A 23 -11.06 -9.32 -4.86
CA PHE A 23 -10.54 -9.49 -6.22
C PHE A 23 -9.34 -10.41 -6.19
N GLU A 24 -9.33 -11.42 -7.07
CA GLU A 24 -8.18 -12.30 -7.25
C GLU A 24 -6.95 -11.50 -7.68
N ARG A 25 -5.79 -11.85 -7.13
CA ARG A 25 -4.49 -11.28 -7.51
C ARG A 25 -3.62 -12.38 -8.07
N ASN A 26 -3.09 -12.18 -9.28
CA ASN A 26 -2.19 -13.15 -9.90
C ASN A 26 -0.79 -13.08 -9.24
N PRO A 27 -0.33 -14.15 -8.55
CA PRO A 27 0.98 -14.15 -7.91
C PRO A 27 2.14 -14.06 -8.92
N VAL A 28 1.94 -14.51 -10.17
CA VAL A 28 2.93 -14.39 -11.25
C VAL A 28 3.15 -12.92 -11.60
N ALA A 29 2.08 -12.14 -11.72
CA ALA A 29 2.17 -10.70 -12.01
C ALA A 29 2.93 -9.95 -10.89
N ARG A 30 2.70 -10.32 -9.62
CA ARG A 30 3.49 -9.80 -8.51
C ARG A 30 4.97 -10.12 -8.67
N ARG A 31 5.32 -11.39 -8.94
CA ARG A 31 6.73 -11.78 -9.09
C ARG A 31 7.41 -11.02 -10.22
N GLN A 32 6.78 -10.95 -11.39
CA GLN A 32 7.32 -10.23 -12.55
C GLN A 32 7.52 -8.73 -12.27
N CYS A 33 6.60 -8.11 -11.52
CA CYS A 33 6.76 -6.73 -11.06
C CYS A 33 8.01 -6.58 -10.16
N LEU A 34 8.20 -7.50 -9.20
CA LEU A 34 9.36 -7.45 -8.29
C LEU A 34 10.69 -7.83 -8.97
N GLU A 35 10.66 -8.72 -9.96
CA GLU A 35 11.84 -9.03 -10.79
C GLU A 35 12.28 -7.81 -11.60
N HIS A 36 11.33 -7.01 -12.08
CA HIS A 36 11.62 -5.80 -12.85
C HIS A 36 12.09 -4.62 -11.97
N TYR A 37 11.35 -4.32 -10.90
CA TYR A 37 11.57 -3.12 -10.08
C TYR A 37 12.42 -3.35 -8.81
N GLY A 38 12.60 -4.60 -8.39
CA GLY A 38 13.14 -4.94 -7.09
C GLY A 38 12.15 -4.77 -5.94
N VAL A 39 12.68 -4.82 -4.71
CA VAL A 39 11.90 -4.81 -3.45
C VAL A 39 12.03 -3.50 -2.65
N SER A 40 12.57 -2.46 -3.27
CA SER A 40 12.63 -1.11 -2.69
C SER A 40 11.40 -0.30 -3.10
N CYS A 41 10.90 0.52 -2.17
CA CYS A 41 9.75 1.39 -2.40
C CYS A 41 10.06 2.39 -3.52
N GLN A 42 9.20 2.43 -4.55
CA GLN A 42 9.39 3.34 -5.68
C GLN A 42 9.08 4.81 -5.35
N CYS A 43 8.54 5.13 -4.17
CA CYS A 43 8.31 6.51 -3.72
C CYS A 43 9.43 7.05 -2.81
N CYS A 44 9.85 6.29 -1.79
CA CYS A 44 10.75 6.76 -0.74
C CYS A 44 12.04 5.95 -0.61
N ASN A 45 12.31 4.99 -1.50
CA ASN A 45 13.45 4.08 -1.47
C ASN A 45 13.56 3.17 -0.23
N PHE A 46 12.58 3.20 0.69
CA PHE A 46 12.54 2.30 1.83
C PHE A 46 12.59 0.83 1.39
N ASN A 47 13.44 0.05 2.05
CA ASN A 47 13.62 -1.37 1.80
C ASN A 47 13.53 -2.12 3.15
N PHE A 48 12.58 -3.05 3.25
CA PHE A 48 12.34 -3.76 4.49
C PHE A 48 13.51 -4.66 4.91
N TYR A 49 14.20 -5.30 3.97
CA TYR A 49 15.36 -6.12 4.28
C TYR A 49 16.50 -5.28 4.87
N ASN A 50 16.75 -4.08 4.31
CA ASN A 50 17.81 -3.20 4.81
C ASN A 50 17.58 -2.75 6.26
N ILE A 51 16.32 -2.67 6.70
CA ILE A 51 15.96 -2.20 8.05
C ILE A 51 15.72 -3.35 9.03
N TYR A 52 15.09 -4.43 8.57
CA TYR A 52 14.61 -5.53 9.43
C TYR A 52 15.34 -6.86 9.19
N GLY A 53 16.33 -6.89 8.28
CA GLY A 53 17.05 -8.10 7.92
C GLY A 53 16.14 -9.16 7.30
N GLU A 54 16.34 -10.42 7.67
CA GLU A 54 15.60 -11.57 7.13
C GLU A 54 14.07 -11.44 7.29
N LEU A 55 13.60 -10.81 8.36
CA LEU A 55 12.17 -10.55 8.58
C LEU A 55 11.56 -9.70 7.45
N GLY A 56 12.36 -8.82 6.85
CA GLY A 56 11.95 -7.95 5.76
C GLY A 56 12.18 -8.54 4.36
N GLN A 57 12.68 -9.76 4.25
CA GLN A 57 13.04 -10.36 2.96
C GLN A 57 11.80 -10.51 2.06
N ASN A 58 11.91 -10.00 0.82
CA ASN A 58 10.82 -10.00 -0.17
C ASN A 58 9.52 -9.33 0.30
N TYR A 59 9.56 -8.58 1.40
CA TYR A 59 8.40 -7.91 1.96
C TYR A 59 8.27 -6.50 1.37
N ILE A 60 7.26 -6.33 0.52
CA ILE A 60 6.87 -5.06 -0.09
C ILE A 60 5.44 -5.16 -0.61
N HIS A 61 4.67 -4.07 -0.58
CA HIS A 61 3.34 -4.05 -1.19
C HIS A 61 3.47 -3.80 -2.70
N VAL A 62 2.62 -4.44 -3.51
CA VAL A 62 2.53 -4.15 -4.94
C VAL A 62 1.19 -3.46 -5.19
N HIS A 63 1.27 -2.21 -5.66
CA HIS A 63 0.16 -1.32 -5.89
C HIS A 63 -0.27 -1.35 -7.36
N HIS A 64 -1.58 -1.30 -7.63
CA HIS A 64 -2.07 -1.09 -8.98
C HIS A 64 -2.17 0.41 -9.27
N ILE A 65 -1.37 0.92 -10.21
CA ILE A 65 -1.35 2.34 -10.61
C ILE A 65 -2.73 2.78 -11.10
N ILE A 66 -3.40 1.93 -11.87
CA ILE A 66 -4.80 2.12 -12.26
C ILE A 66 -5.69 1.26 -11.34
N PRO A 67 -6.58 1.86 -10.53
CA PRO A 67 -7.43 1.09 -9.62
C PRO A 67 -8.30 0.07 -10.36
N LEU A 68 -8.23 -1.20 -9.98
CA LEU A 68 -9.04 -2.28 -10.57
C LEU A 68 -10.56 -1.98 -10.53
N ALA A 69 -11.01 -1.25 -9.51
CA ALA A 69 -12.41 -0.82 -9.36
C ALA A 69 -12.90 0.08 -10.51
N LYS A 70 -12.00 0.74 -11.25
CA LYS A 70 -12.33 1.50 -12.47
C LYS A 70 -12.38 0.62 -13.73
N ILE A 71 -11.67 -0.50 -13.75
CA ILE A 71 -11.56 -1.36 -14.94
C ILE A 71 -12.82 -2.25 -15.11
N ARG A 72 -13.41 -2.73 -14.00
CA ARG A 72 -14.69 -3.48 -13.93
C ARG A 72 -14.90 -4.61 -14.97
N LYS A 73 -13.83 -5.15 -15.55
CA LYS A 73 -13.81 -6.26 -16.53
C LYS A 73 -12.57 -7.13 -16.29
N ASN A 74 -12.58 -8.36 -16.82
CA ASN A 74 -11.38 -9.19 -16.91
C ASN A 74 -10.28 -8.37 -17.63
N TYR A 75 -9.21 -8.08 -16.91
CA TYR A 75 -8.11 -7.23 -17.37
C TYR A 75 -6.83 -8.04 -17.37
N GLN A 76 -6.08 -7.97 -18.48
CA GLN A 76 -4.72 -8.51 -18.53
C GLN A 76 -3.79 -7.47 -17.92
N VAL A 77 -3.29 -7.79 -16.71
CA VAL A 77 -2.32 -6.94 -16.02
C VAL A 77 -0.96 -7.01 -16.72
N ASP A 78 -0.38 -5.86 -17.01
CA ASP A 78 1.02 -5.69 -17.37
C ASP A 78 1.82 -5.39 -16.08
N PRO A 79 2.62 -6.34 -15.59
CA PRO A 79 3.36 -6.18 -14.33
C PRO A 79 4.34 -5.01 -14.28
N THR A 80 4.71 -4.47 -15.44
CA THR A 80 5.69 -3.38 -15.57
C THR A 80 5.04 -2.03 -15.85
N LYS A 81 3.73 -1.98 -16.15
CA LYS A 81 3.02 -0.73 -16.42
C LYS A 81 1.90 -0.47 -15.42
N ASP A 82 1.30 -1.52 -14.90
CA ASP A 82 0.13 -1.40 -14.03
C ASP A 82 0.47 -1.58 -12.57
N LEU A 83 1.62 -2.19 -12.28
CA LEU A 83 2.03 -2.55 -10.94
C LEU A 83 3.28 -1.79 -10.51
N ILE A 84 3.32 -1.39 -9.25
CA ILE A 84 4.49 -0.70 -8.69
C ILE A 84 4.74 -1.10 -7.23
N PRO A 85 6.00 -1.41 -6.83
CA PRO A 85 6.32 -1.72 -5.44
C PRO A 85 6.32 -0.48 -4.54
N LEU A 86 5.63 -0.56 -3.40
CA LEU A 86 5.56 0.50 -2.38
C LEU A 86 5.72 -0.08 -0.97
N CYS A 87 6.33 0.68 -0.05
CA CYS A 87 6.31 0.31 1.36
C CYS A 87 4.89 0.48 1.95
N ALA A 88 4.65 -0.14 3.10
CA ALA A 88 3.34 -0.09 3.76
C ALA A 88 2.85 1.36 4.00
N ASN A 89 3.76 2.26 4.39
CA ASN A 89 3.45 3.66 4.66
C ASN A 89 3.08 4.41 3.37
N CYS A 90 3.91 4.35 2.32
CA CYS A 90 3.60 4.99 1.04
C CYS A 90 2.31 4.42 0.43
N HIS A 91 2.11 3.11 0.49
CA HIS A 91 0.89 2.47 0.00
C HIS A 91 -0.35 2.99 0.74
N ALA A 92 -0.28 3.13 2.07
CA ALA A 92 -1.37 3.71 2.84
C ALA A 92 -1.61 5.19 2.46
N MET A 93 -0.55 5.99 2.29
CA MET A 93 -0.66 7.42 1.99
C MET A 93 -1.24 7.70 0.61
N ILE A 94 -0.93 6.89 -0.41
CA ILE A 94 -1.54 7.02 -1.74
C ILE A 94 -3.08 6.94 -1.68
N HIS A 95 -3.59 6.01 -0.86
CA HIS A 95 -5.03 5.76 -0.72
C HIS A 95 -5.73 6.69 0.30
N ARG A 96 -5.03 7.68 0.88
CA ARG A 96 -5.67 8.70 1.72
C ARG A 96 -6.53 9.67 0.92
N ARG A 97 -6.41 9.68 -0.41
CA ARG A 97 -7.27 10.43 -1.34
C ARG A 97 -8.03 9.48 -2.27
N ASN A 98 -9.15 9.96 -2.79
CA ASN A 98 -9.91 9.29 -3.85
C ASN A 98 -10.26 10.31 -4.95
N PRO A 99 -9.71 10.20 -6.17
CA PRO A 99 -8.80 9.14 -6.64
C PRO A 99 -7.47 9.10 -5.86
N PRO A 100 -6.80 7.94 -5.81
CA PRO A 100 -5.48 7.83 -5.17
C PRO A 100 -4.46 8.78 -5.78
N LEU A 101 -3.48 9.20 -4.99
CA LEU A 101 -2.35 9.99 -5.48
C LEU A 101 -1.54 9.21 -6.52
N SER A 102 -1.01 9.92 -7.51
CA SER A 102 0.05 9.40 -8.36
C SER A 102 1.35 9.21 -7.57
N ILE A 103 2.25 8.40 -8.14
CA ILE A 103 3.57 8.13 -7.58
C ILE A 103 4.40 9.41 -7.50
N GLU A 104 4.29 10.24 -8.54
CA GLU A 104 4.96 11.52 -8.68
C GLU A 104 4.46 12.52 -7.62
N GLU A 105 3.14 12.65 -7.46
CA GLU A 105 2.58 13.52 -6.42
C GLU A 105 3.05 13.11 -5.01
N LEU A 106 3.05 11.80 -4.72
CA LEU A 106 3.52 11.33 -3.41
C LEU A 106 5.03 11.55 -3.22
N LYS A 107 5.84 11.36 -4.28
CA LYS A 107 7.28 11.68 -4.24
C LYS A 107 7.51 13.16 -3.91
N GLU A 108 6.77 14.06 -4.53
CA GLU A 108 6.90 15.51 -4.28
C GLU A 108 6.45 15.88 -2.86
N ILE A 109 5.37 15.27 -2.35
CA ILE A 109 4.98 15.44 -0.94
C ILE A 109 6.10 14.98 0.00
N ILE A 110 6.70 13.82 -0.25
CA ILE A 110 7.80 13.26 0.58
C ILE A 110 9.03 14.17 0.53
N LYS A 111 9.39 14.73 -0.64
CA LYS A 111 10.51 15.66 -0.77
C LYS A 111 10.27 17.01 -0.09
N SER A 112 9.03 17.52 -0.19
CA SER A 112 8.63 18.81 0.40
C SER A 112 8.47 18.75 1.92
N SER A 113 8.23 17.56 2.44
CA SER A 113 8.20 17.26 3.87
C SER A 113 9.64 16.97 4.29
N HIS A 114 10.11 17.55 5.38
CA HIS A 114 11.43 17.25 5.89
C HIS A 114 11.46 15.76 6.31
N LEU A 115 12.04 14.88 5.49
CA LEU A 115 12.77 13.76 6.06
C LEU A 115 14.10 14.34 6.57
N PRO A 116 14.51 14.09 7.83
CA PRO A 116 15.89 14.27 8.21
C PRO A 116 16.82 13.40 7.34
#